data_AF-A0A1I3Z3K9-F1
#
_entry.id   AF-A0A1I3Z3K9-F1
#
_cell.length_a   1.000
_cell.length_b   1.000
_cell.length_c   1.000
_cell.angle_alpha   90.00
_cell.angle_beta   90.00
_cell.angle_gamma   90.00
#
_symmetry.space_group_name_H-M   'P 1'
#
loop_
_entity.id
_entity.type
_entity.pdbx_description
1 polymer ?
#
loop_
_entity_poly.entity_id
_entity_poly.type
_entity_poly.pdbx_seq_one_letter_code
_entity_poly.pdbx_strand_id
1 'polypeptide(L)'
;MSDDLRKTPRLSRRILLAAGSAGLTGAALSLATRAAAQGSGPPGPSVPADTGAVQGERIVFPNWRDAGDAPPPPPPAPMPPGERVGFAIVGLGRLSLEEILPAFGEAKKARPVALMSGSPEKAKLTARQYGIPEDAVYAYDQWDRLKANPAVKAVYIVTPNGLHRDHVLAAAGAGKHVLCEKPMANTSGEARAMIDACRQANVKLMIAYRCQYEPFNREVVRLVRSGEFGRVKMIKAFNGQTTGLPEQWRLRRALAGGGALPDIGLYCLNGVRALIGEEPVSVQAQIASPENDPRFKEVEESVAFTLRFPSGVIAQCGTSYGVHESRELRVHTANGSLQLHNAFAYRGQRLVIAHREGAHVQRDEPVLTPKNQFALELDHMAECILKDRAPRTPGAEGLQDMILMEAIYEAARTGATVKVGPLAGTKEGLDATRGPALEEKK
;
A
#
# COMPACT_ATOMS: atom_id res chain seq x y z
N MET A 1 -30.33 -44.38 43.89
CA MET A 1 -28.89 -44.55 43.67
C MET A 1 -28.43 -43.26 43.00
N SER A 2 -27.79 -42.30 43.67
CA SER A 2 -26.41 -42.32 44.22
C SER A 2 -25.38 -42.55 43.08
N ASP A 3 -24.30 -41.75 42.89
CA ASP A 3 -23.74 -40.54 43.55
C ASP A 3 -22.72 -39.88 42.57
N ASP A 4 -22.13 -38.69 42.73
CA ASP A 4 -22.42 -37.40 43.42
C ASP A 4 -21.28 -36.39 43.00
N LEU A 5 -21.11 -35.27 43.72
CA LEU A 5 -19.92 -34.42 43.88
C LEU A 5 -19.70 -33.19 42.97
N ARG A 6 -20.18 -32.07 43.55
CA ARG A 6 -19.45 -30.82 43.86
C ARG A 6 -19.08 -29.82 42.74
N LYS A 7 -19.67 -28.63 42.92
CA LYS A 7 -19.45 -27.35 42.22
C LYS A 7 -18.22 -26.60 42.79
N THR A 8 -17.61 -25.75 41.97
CA THR A 8 -16.98 -24.48 42.42
C THR A 8 -17.13 -23.39 41.34
N PRO A 9 -17.40 -22.12 41.68
CA PRO A 9 -17.79 -21.09 40.70
C PRO A 9 -16.68 -20.13 40.26
N ARG A 10 -17.03 -19.30 39.26
CA ARG A 10 -16.21 -18.31 38.53
C ARG A 10 -15.68 -17.18 39.41
N LEU A 11 -14.52 -16.62 39.03
CA LEU A 11 -14.02 -15.30 39.48
C LEU A 11 -14.20 -14.24 38.39
N SER A 12 -14.64 -13.04 38.79
CA SER A 12 -14.86 -11.86 37.93
C SER A 12 -14.07 -10.65 38.44
N ARG A 13 -13.82 -9.68 37.56
CA ARG A 13 -12.98 -8.48 37.78
C ARG A 13 -13.72 -7.34 38.52
N ARG A 14 -12.91 -6.35 38.95
CA ARG A 14 -13.25 -5.03 39.58
C ARG A 14 -13.48 -5.15 41.10
N ILE A 15 -13.12 -4.18 41.95
CA ILE A 15 -13.07 -2.71 41.80
C ILE A 15 -11.82 -2.13 42.50
N LEU A 16 -11.32 -0.96 42.05
CA LEU A 16 -10.31 -0.18 42.79
C LEU A 16 -10.51 1.33 42.50
N LEU A 17 -11.00 2.12 43.48
CA LEU A 17 -10.81 3.57 43.67
C LEU A 17 -11.71 4.14 44.79
N ALA A 18 -11.17 5.14 45.52
CA ALA A 18 -11.75 6.13 46.48
C ALA A 18 -11.03 6.05 47.85
N ALA A 19 -10.30 7.03 48.43
CA ALA A 19 -10.18 8.50 48.35
C ALA A 19 -10.83 9.26 49.54
N GLY A 20 -10.04 10.13 50.20
CA GLY A 20 -10.42 11.07 51.28
C GLY A 20 -10.18 10.56 52.73
N SER A 21 -9.96 11.38 53.77
CA SER A 21 -9.54 12.80 53.87
C SER A 21 -9.40 13.23 55.36
N ALA A 22 -8.64 14.30 55.66
CA ALA A 22 -8.47 15.00 56.96
C ALA A 22 -7.63 14.28 58.07
N GLY A 23 -6.89 14.98 58.96
CA GLY A 23 -6.64 16.44 59.07
C GLY A 23 -5.54 16.83 60.10
N LEU A 24 -5.20 18.14 60.11
CA LEU A 24 -4.55 19.02 61.14
C LEU A 24 -3.82 18.38 62.36
N THR A 25 -2.67 18.85 62.88
CA THR A 25 -2.13 20.23 63.00
C THR A 25 -0.64 20.20 63.47
N GLY A 26 0.13 21.28 63.29
CA GLY A 26 1.37 21.54 64.08
C GLY A 26 2.55 22.11 63.29
N ALA A 27 3.02 23.31 63.64
CA ALA A 27 4.13 23.99 62.97
C ALA A 27 5.37 24.10 63.87
N ALA A 28 6.56 23.86 63.30
CA ALA A 28 7.85 24.28 63.87
C ALA A 28 8.88 24.45 62.75
N LEU A 29 9.60 25.58 62.73
CA LEU A 29 10.72 25.83 61.82
C LEU A 29 11.96 25.07 62.27
N SER A 30 12.72 24.50 61.33
CA SER A 30 14.20 24.57 61.37
C SER A 30 14.79 24.21 59.99
N LEU A 31 15.92 24.83 59.64
CA LEU A 31 16.60 24.58 58.37
C LEU A 31 17.36 23.25 58.42
N ALA A 32 17.12 22.38 57.45
CA ALA A 32 18.03 21.27 57.14
C ALA A 32 18.07 21.01 55.62
N THR A 33 19.21 21.35 55.03
CA THR A 33 19.81 20.77 53.80
C THR A 33 18.94 20.46 52.58
N ARG A 34 19.34 21.04 51.44
CA ARG A 34 19.13 20.44 50.10
C ARG A 34 19.83 19.07 50.02
N ALA A 35 19.18 18.02 50.51
CA ALA A 35 19.51 16.66 50.11
C ALA A 35 18.97 16.48 48.69
N ALA A 36 19.86 16.44 47.70
CA ALA A 36 19.46 16.09 46.34
C ALA A 36 18.85 14.68 46.37
N ALA A 37 17.60 14.56 45.91
CA ALA A 37 17.00 13.27 45.63
C ALA A 37 17.67 12.66 44.39
N GLN A 38 18.91 12.17 44.54
CA GLN A 38 19.44 11.14 43.67
C GLN A 38 18.53 9.92 43.85
N GLY A 39 17.59 9.76 42.94
CA GLY A 39 16.68 8.62 42.96
C GLY A 39 17.48 7.33 42.84
N SER A 40 17.60 6.61 43.95
CA SER A 40 18.12 5.24 43.97
C SER A 40 17.08 4.32 43.33
N GLY A 41 16.97 4.41 42.00
CA GLY A 41 16.29 3.41 41.21
C GLY A 41 16.93 2.03 41.43
N PRO A 42 16.22 0.94 41.14
CA PRO A 42 16.81 -0.39 41.20
C PRO A 42 18.07 -0.44 40.32
N PRO A 43 19.18 -1.06 40.79
CA PRO A 43 20.40 -1.14 40.01
C PRO A 43 20.16 -1.91 38.71
N GLY A 44 20.90 -1.53 37.66
CA GLY A 44 20.95 -2.30 36.42
C GLY A 44 21.58 -3.69 36.63
N PRO A 45 21.50 -4.57 35.62
CA PRO A 45 22.09 -5.91 35.71
C PRO A 45 23.60 -5.83 35.95
N SER A 46 24.12 -6.79 36.73
CA SER A 46 25.54 -6.88 37.12
C SER A 46 26.46 -7.38 35.99
N VAL A 47 25.88 -7.78 34.85
CA VAL A 47 26.57 -8.19 33.62
C VAL A 47 26.02 -7.37 32.44
N PRO A 48 26.79 -7.16 31.36
CA PRO A 48 26.29 -6.52 30.15
C PRO A 48 25.10 -7.30 29.58
N ALA A 49 23.90 -6.71 29.66
CA ALA A 49 22.67 -7.29 29.14
C ALA A 49 22.30 -6.58 27.83
N ASP A 50 22.54 -7.24 26.70
CA ASP A 50 22.24 -6.75 25.34
C ASP A 50 22.58 -5.26 25.15
N THR A 51 23.77 -4.85 25.60
CA THR A 51 24.25 -3.47 25.49
C THR A 51 24.77 -3.23 24.06
N GLY A 52 23.85 -2.91 23.15
CA GLY A 52 24.18 -2.50 21.79
C GLY A 52 25.03 -1.22 21.74
N ALA A 53 25.77 -1.04 20.65
CA ALA A 53 26.65 0.11 20.41
C ALA A 53 26.17 0.95 19.23
N VAL A 54 26.47 2.25 19.26
CA VAL A 54 26.25 3.16 18.12
C VAL A 54 27.31 2.90 17.05
N GLN A 55 26.90 2.62 15.82
CA GLN A 55 27.75 2.58 14.64
C GLN A 55 27.10 3.39 13.51
N GLY A 56 27.62 4.60 13.28
CA GLY A 56 26.97 5.59 12.42
C GLY A 56 25.55 5.93 12.93
N GLU A 57 24.56 5.92 12.03
CA GLU A 57 23.16 6.19 12.34
C GLU A 57 22.38 4.96 12.87
N ARG A 58 23.07 3.93 13.38
CA ARG A 58 22.45 2.67 13.80
C ARG A 58 22.91 2.21 15.17
N ILE A 59 22.02 1.50 15.87
CA ILE A 59 22.42 0.63 16.97
C ILE A 59 22.71 -0.75 16.39
N VAL A 60 23.86 -1.31 16.74
CA VAL A 60 24.24 -2.69 16.43
C VAL A 60 24.48 -3.46 17.73
N PHE A 61 24.28 -4.77 17.69
CA PHE A 61 24.53 -5.66 18.81
C PHE A 61 25.70 -6.58 18.45
N PRO A 62 26.58 -6.94 19.41
CA PRO A 62 27.55 -8.01 19.20
C PRO A 62 26.82 -9.28 18.73
N ASN A 63 27.43 -10.03 17.79
CA ASN A 63 26.89 -11.33 17.46
C ASN A 63 27.15 -12.29 18.62
N TRP A 64 26.07 -12.71 19.29
CA TRP A 64 26.10 -13.69 20.38
C TRP A 64 25.89 -15.14 19.90
N ARG A 65 25.55 -15.33 18.62
CA ARG A 65 25.36 -16.66 18.02
C ARG A 65 26.69 -17.24 17.53
N ASP A 66 26.86 -18.55 17.73
CA ASP A 66 28.03 -19.31 17.28
C ASP A 66 27.97 -19.58 15.75
N ALA A 67 29.06 -20.07 15.18
CA ALA A 67 29.27 -20.24 13.73
C ALA A 67 28.28 -21.21 13.03
N GLY A 68 27.50 -21.99 13.79
CA GLY A 68 26.43 -22.83 13.24
C GLY A 68 25.16 -22.08 12.86
N ASP A 69 24.98 -20.84 13.35
CA ASP A 69 23.78 -20.03 13.12
C ASP A 69 24.09 -18.75 12.34
N ALA A 70 23.10 -18.25 11.59
CA ALA A 70 23.17 -16.91 11.02
C ALA A 70 23.11 -15.83 12.13
N PRO A 71 23.92 -14.75 12.04
CA PRO A 71 23.85 -13.65 13.00
C PRO A 71 22.46 -12.96 12.94
N PRO A 72 21.96 -12.42 14.06
CA PRO A 72 20.69 -11.71 14.06
C PRO A 72 20.76 -10.48 13.12
N PRO A 73 19.67 -10.15 12.39
CA PRO A 73 19.64 -8.95 11.58
C PRO A 73 19.77 -7.70 12.48
N PRO A 74 20.39 -6.62 11.97
CA PRO A 74 20.47 -5.38 12.75
C PRO A 74 19.07 -4.82 13.04
N PRO A 75 18.87 -4.15 14.19
CA PRO A 75 17.61 -3.49 14.53
C PRO A 75 17.09 -2.59 13.40
N PRO A 76 15.76 -2.45 13.26
CA PRO A 76 15.19 -1.41 12.41
C PRO A 76 15.69 -0.03 12.86
N ALA A 77 16.35 0.68 11.95
CA ALA A 77 16.75 2.07 12.13
C ALA A 77 15.84 2.97 11.28
N PRO A 78 14.65 3.36 11.78
CA PRO A 78 13.85 4.41 11.16
C PRO A 78 14.43 5.78 11.51
N MET A 79 14.22 6.78 10.65
CA MET A 79 14.71 8.14 10.87
C MET A 79 14.08 8.75 12.15
N PRO A 80 14.75 9.71 12.80
CA PRO A 80 14.16 10.50 13.89
C PRO A 80 12.80 11.10 13.49
N PRO A 81 11.79 11.14 14.38
CA PRO A 81 10.44 11.59 14.02
C PRO A 81 10.39 12.99 13.39
N GLY A 82 11.28 13.91 13.80
CA GLY A 82 11.38 15.26 13.22
C GLY A 82 11.80 15.29 11.75
N GLU A 83 12.56 14.29 11.30
CA GLU A 83 13.10 14.19 9.94
C GLU A 83 12.20 13.34 9.01
N ARG A 84 11.26 12.58 9.56
CA ARG A 84 10.26 11.86 8.76
C ARG A 84 9.26 12.80 8.12
N VAL A 85 8.98 12.56 6.84
CA VAL A 85 7.95 13.24 6.06
C VAL A 85 6.59 13.01 6.71
N GLY A 86 5.91 14.12 7.07
CA GLY A 86 4.58 14.09 7.66
C GLY A 86 3.48 13.99 6.61
N PHE A 87 2.63 12.98 6.75
CA PHE A 87 1.48 12.73 5.89
C PHE A 87 0.15 13.10 6.56
N ALA A 88 -0.74 13.74 5.81
CA ALA A 88 -2.16 13.82 6.13
C ALA A 88 -2.93 12.69 5.43
N ILE A 89 -3.75 11.93 6.15
CA ILE A 89 -4.53 10.83 5.56
C ILE A 89 -5.94 11.35 5.26
N VAL A 90 -6.31 11.39 3.98
CA VAL A 90 -7.57 11.95 3.48
C VAL A 90 -8.53 10.82 3.14
N GLY A 91 -9.61 10.70 3.92
CA GLY A 91 -10.51 9.56 3.88
C GLY A 91 -10.11 8.50 4.91
N LEU A 92 -10.96 8.31 5.92
CA LEU A 92 -10.78 7.30 6.97
C LEU A 92 -11.71 6.11 6.69
N GLY A 93 -11.46 5.46 5.56
CA GLY A 93 -12.14 4.25 5.12
C GLY A 93 -11.48 2.98 5.64
N ARG A 94 -11.94 1.83 5.15
CA ARG A 94 -11.43 0.50 5.54
C ARG A 94 -9.91 0.40 5.38
N LEU A 95 -9.40 0.67 4.17
CA LEU A 95 -7.98 0.60 3.84
C LEU A 95 -7.11 1.51 4.72
N SER A 96 -7.60 2.74 4.99
CA SER A 96 -6.91 3.72 5.82
C SER A 96 -6.70 3.22 7.26
N LEU A 97 -7.72 2.58 7.83
CA LEU A 97 -7.73 2.14 9.23
C LEU A 97 -7.08 0.75 9.42
N GLU A 98 -7.26 -0.17 8.47
CA GLU A 98 -6.81 -1.56 8.56
C GLU A 98 -5.37 -1.78 8.07
N GLU A 99 -4.87 -1.01 7.10
CA GLU A 99 -3.54 -1.22 6.52
C GLU A 99 -2.65 0.03 6.55
N ILE A 100 -3.12 1.19 6.05
CA ILE A 100 -2.25 2.37 5.85
C ILE A 100 -1.79 2.99 7.18
N LEU A 101 -2.71 3.23 8.12
CA LEU A 101 -2.32 3.80 9.43
C LEU A 101 -1.41 2.85 10.23
N PRO A 102 -1.68 1.53 10.32
CA PRO A 102 -0.74 0.56 10.89
C PRO A 102 0.63 0.54 10.19
N ALA A 103 0.69 0.67 8.86
CA ALA A 103 1.94 0.63 8.10
C ALA A 103 2.92 1.76 8.45
N PHE A 104 2.47 2.89 8.98
CA PHE A 104 3.37 3.92 9.51
C PHE A 104 4.20 3.46 10.73
N GLY A 105 3.78 2.42 11.45
CA GLY A 105 4.58 1.78 12.50
C GLY A 105 5.83 1.07 11.95
N GLU A 106 5.79 0.62 10.70
CA GLU A 106 6.91 -0.04 10.00
C GLU A 106 7.69 0.93 9.10
N ALA A 107 7.10 2.06 8.72
CA ALA A 107 7.70 3.07 7.85
C ALA A 107 8.90 3.78 8.52
N LYS A 108 10.00 3.91 7.79
CA LYS A 108 11.28 4.44 8.27
C LYS A 108 11.45 5.93 7.99
N LYS A 109 10.78 6.47 6.98
CA LYS A 109 10.90 7.86 6.49
C LYS A 109 9.58 8.63 6.51
N ALA A 110 8.46 7.95 6.70
CA ALA A 110 7.12 8.56 6.76
C ALA A 110 6.53 8.50 8.19
N ARG A 111 5.63 9.43 8.51
CA ARG A 111 4.78 9.40 9.72
C ARG A 111 3.42 10.06 9.48
N PRO A 112 2.36 9.67 10.18
CA PRO A 112 1.07 10.35 10.10
C PRO A 112 1.10 11.57 11.02
N VAL A 113 0.58 12.71 10.55
CA VAL A 113 0.60 13.98 11.31
C VAL A 113 -0.73 14.73 11.28
N ALA A 114 -1.67 14.28 10.45
CA ALA A 114 -2.98 14.88 10.28
C ALA A 114 -3.96 13.86 9.71
N LEU A 115 -5.25 14.04 9.97
CA LEU A 115 -6.33 13.23 9.41
C LEU A 115 -7.41 14.13 8.81
N MET A 116 -7.97 13.76 7.66
CA MET A 116 -9.10 14.46 7.06
C MET A 116 -10.27 13.50 6.82
N SER A 117 -11.46 13.84 7.31
CA SER A 117 -12.64 12.98 7.22
C SER A 117 -13.96 13.73 7.31
N GLY A 118 -14.98 13.25 6.60
CA GLY A 118 -16.37 13.67 6.76
C GLY A 118 -17.05 13.15 8.05
N SER A 119 -16.33 12.48 8.94
CA SER A 119 -16.82 12.05 10.26
C SER A 119 -15.85 12.56 11.35
N PRO A 120 -16.13 13.74 11.94
CA PRO A 120 -15.23 14.37 12.91
C PRO A 120 -14.98 13.51 14.15
N GLU A 121 -16.00 12.82 14.66
CA GLU A 121 -15.89 11.96 15.85
C GLU A 121 -14.94 10.78 15.61
N LYS A 122 -15.11 10.07 14.48
CA LYS A 122 -14.22 8.99 14.08
C LYS A 122 -12.79 9.49 13.90
N ALA A 123 -12.61 10.63 13.23
CA ALA A 123 -11.29 11.20 13.00
C ALA A 123 -10.59 11.61 14.29
N LYS A 124 -11.29 12.21 15.26
CA LYS A 124 -10.73 12.51 16.60
C LYS A 124 -10.38 11.25 17.39
N LEU A 125 -11.21 10.21 17.33
CA LEU A 125 -10.90 8.93 17.95
C LEU A 125 -9.63 8.30 17.35
N THR A 126 -9.53 8.23 16.02
CA THR A 126 -8.35 7.75 15.32
C THR A 126 -7.12 8.62 15.61
N ALA A 127 -7.27 9.94 15.70
CA ALA A 127 -6.16 10.84 16.02
C ALA A 127 -5.56 10.50 17.40
N ARG A 128 -6.39 10.34 18.44
CA ARG A 128 -5.95 9.92 19.77
C ARG A 128 -5.27 8.55 19.78
N GLN A 129 -5.77 7.58 19.00
CA GLN A 129 -5.19 6.23 18.90
C GLN A 129 -3.78 6.23 18.28
N TYR A 130 -3.49 7.15 17.37
CA TYR A 130 -2.21 7.25 16.65
C TYR A 130 -1.30 8.39 17.15
N GLY A 131 -1.65 9.05 18.28
CA GLY A 131 -0.87 10.15 18.84
C GLY A 131 -0.85 11.42 17.97
N ILE A 132 -1.85 11.60 17.11
CA ILE A 132 -2.02 12.78 16.26
C ILE A 132 -2.81 13.84 17.05
N PRO A 133 -2.39 15.11 17.05
CA PRO A 133 -3.14 16.19 17.71
C PRO A 133 -4.57 16.35 17.17
N GLU A 134 -5.56 16.60 18.04
CA GLU A 134 -6.96 16.77 17.60
C GLU A 134 -7.18 18.04 16.75
N ASP A 135 -6.32 19.06 16.89
CA ASP A 135 -6.29 20.24 16.03
C ASP A 135 -5.60 20.00 14.67
N ALA A 136 -5.02 18.81 14.46
CA ALA A 136 -4.61 18.29 13.16
C ALA A 136 -5.69 17.38 12.51
N VAL A 137 -6.95 17.46 12.97
CA VAL A 137 -8.12 16.84 12.33
C VAL A 137 -8.88 17.88 11.50
N TYR A 138 -9.18 17.52 10.25
CA TYR A 138 -9.77 18.38 9.22
C TYR A 138 -11.06 17.77 8.63
N ALA A 139 -12.00 18.63 8.23
CA ALA A 139 -13.10 18.26 7.33
C ALA A 139 -12.67 18.45 5.85
N TYR A 140 -13.43 17.90 4.89
CA TYR A 140 -13.04 17.87 3.47
C TYR A 140 -13.02 19.24 2.78
N ASP A 141 -13.60 20.26 3.40
CA ASP A 141 -13.61 21.67 2.98
C ASP A 141 -12.45 22.48 3.60
N GLN A 142 -11.73 21.94 4.58
CA GLN A 142 -10.72 22.68 5.37
C GLN A 142 -9.30 22.65 4.77
N TRP A 143 -9.18 22.68 3.44
CA TRP A 143 -7.88 22.62 2.74
C TRP A 143 -6.95 23.79 3.07
N ASP A 144 -7.46 25.01 3.25
CA ASP A 144 -6.64 26.16 3.65
C ASP A 144 -6.08 26.02 5.07
N ARG A 145 -6.84 25.41 5.98
CA ARG A 145 -6.37 25.09 7.35
C ARG A 145 -5.30 23.99 7.33
N LEU A 146 -5.38 23.04 6.41
CA LEU A 146 -4.35 22.01 6.18
C LEU A 146 -3.11 22.59 5.49
N LYS A 147 -3.29 23.53 4.55
CA LYS A 147 -2.20 24.29 3.90
C LYS A 147 -1.30 24.96 4.93
N ALA A 148 -1.91 25.64 5.90
CA ALA A 148 -1.23 26.32 7.01
C ALA A 148 -0.48 25.39 7.97
N ASN A 149 -0.70 24.06 7.96
CA ASN A 149 0.03 23.12 8.81
C ASN A 149 1.41 22.77 8.20
N PRO A 150 2.53 23.17 8.83
CA PRO A 150 3.87 22.95 8.29
C PRO A 150 4.38 21.52 8.47
N ALA A 151 3.76 20.72 9.37
CA ALA A 151 4.10 19.32 9.57
C ALA A 151 3.60 18.44 8.41
N VAL A 152 2.47 18.82 7.80
CA VAL A 152 1.95 18.15 6.59
C VAL A 152 2.82 18.55 5.40
N LYS A 153 3.59 17.59 4.88
CA LYS A 153 4.38 17.71 3.65
C LYS A 153 3.70 16.99 2.48
N ALA A 154 3.04 15.87 2.75
CA ALA A 154 2.31 15.10 1.78
C ALA A 154 0.89 14.76 2.26
N VAL A 155 0.01 14.42 1.32
CA VAL A 155 -1.30 13.80 1.60
C VAL A 155 -1.34 12.38 1.02
N TYR A 156 -2.05 11.47 1.69
CA TYR A 156 -2.48 10.20 1.13
C TYR A 156 -4.00 10.26 0.94
N ILE A 157 -4.46 10.29 -0.32
CA ILE A 157 -5.88 10.30 -0.68
C ILE A 157 -6.38 8.86 -0.81
N VAL A 158 -7.35 8.50 0.04
CA VAL A 158 -7.91 7.15 0.24
C VAL A 158 -9.45 7.23 0.29
N THR A 159 -10.01 7.97 -0.67
CA THR A 159 -11.46 8.20 -0.84
C THR A 159 -12.03 7.27 -1.93
N PRO A 160 -13.34 7.29 -2.24
CA PRO A 160 -13.85 6.73 -3.49
C PRO A 160 -13.21 7.37 -4.72
N ASN A 161 -13.07 6.59 -5.79
CA ASN A 161 -12.33 6.92 -7.02
C ASN A 161 -12.78 8.26 -7.64
N GLY A 162 -14.09 8.48 -7.72
CA GLY A 162 -14.69 9.71 -8.26
C GLY A 162 -14.40 10.99 -7.46
N LEU A 163 -13.79 10.88 -6.27
CA LEU A 163 -13.34 12.03 -5.46
C LEU A 163 -11.83 12.28 -5.56
N HIS A 164 -11.06 11.39 -6.20
CA HIS A 164 -9.61 11.50 -6.31
C HIS A 164 -9.20 12.81 -6.99
N ARG A 165 -9.81 13.15 -8.12
CA ARG A 165 -9.51 14.37 -8.88
C ARG A 165 -9.55 15.62 -8.00
N ASP A 166 -10.68 15.86 -7.33
CA ASP A 166 -10.91 17.10 -6.58
C ASP A 166 -10.02 17.19 -5.34
N HIS A 167 -9.76 16.07 -4.66
CA HIS A 167 -8.81 16.03 -3.56
C HIS A 167 -7.36 16.20 -4.00
N VAL A 168 -6.94 15.71 -5.18
CA VAL A 168 -5.60 15.95 -5.72
C VAL A 168 -5.43 17.41 -6.13
N LEU A 169 -6.42 18.01 -6.80
CA LEU A 169 -6.41 19.42 -7.16
C LEU A 169 -6.33 20.33 -5.92
N ALA A 170 -7.12 20.03 -4.88
CA ALA A 170 -7.08 20.75 -3.62
C ALA A 170 -5.74 20.60 -2.86
N ALA A 171 -5.16 19.39 -2.86
CA ALA A 171 -3.85 19.14 -2.26
C ALA A 171 -2.71 19.88 -3.00
N ALA A 172 -2.77 19.93 -4.34
CA ALA A 172 -1.86 20.72 -5.15
C ALA A 172 -2.00 22.23 -4.87
N GLY A 173 -3.23 22.76 -4.79
CA GLY A 173 -3.49 24.15 -4.39
C GLY A 173 -3.05 24.48 -2.95
N ALA A 174 -2.99 23.46 -2.07
CA ALA A 174 -2.41 23.53 -0.73
C ALA A 174 -0.88 23.37 -0.70
N GLY A 175 -0.22 23.19 -1.85
CA GLY A 175 1.23 23.03 -1.96
C GLY A 175 1.76 21.76 -1.30
N LYS A 176 0.97 20.69 -1.26
CA LYS A 176 1.33 19.41 -0.64
C LYS A 176 1.62 18.36 -1.71
N HIS A 177 2.64 17.52 -1.49
CA HIS A 177 2.87 16.35 -2.34
C HIS A 177 1.74 15.33 -2.17
N VAL A 178 1.50 14.52 -3.19
CA VAL A 178 0.29 13.69 -3.28
C VAL A 178 0.66 12.23 -3.54
N LEU A 179 0.24 11.36 -2.62
CA LEU A 179 0.06 9.93 -2.86
C LEU A 179 -1.46 9.69 -3.01
N CYS A 180 -1.89 9.14 -4.14
CA CYS A 180 -3.29 8.88 -4.43
C CYS A 180 -3.55 7.39 -4.59
N GLU A 181 -4.63 6.87 -4.01
CA GLU A 181 -5.05 5.49 -4.22
C GLU A 181 -5.33 5.16 -5.69
N LYS A 182 -5.33 3.87 -6.00
CA LYS A 182 -5.67 3.33 -7.32
C LYS A 182 -7.16 2.93 -7.36
N PRO A 183 -7.86 3.09 -8.50
CA PRO A 183 -7.42 3.68 -9.77
C PRO A 183 -7.26 5.19 -9.63
N MET A 184 -6.44 5.78 -10.50
CA MET A 184 -6.05 7.18 -10.37
C MET A 184 -7.26 8.14 -10.38
N ALA A 185 -8.24 7.92 -11.26
CA ALA A 185 -9.47 8.70 -11.38
C ALA A 185 -10.60 7.82 -11.94
N ASN A 186 -11.74 8.41 -12.31
CA ASN A 186 -12.77 7.70 -13.08
C ASN A 186 -12.53 7.77 -14.60
N THR A 187 -11.78 8.76 -15.11
CA THR A 187 -11.42 8.88 -16.53
C THR A 187 -9.97 9.33 -16.75
N SER A 188 -9.44 9.09 -17.94
CA SER A 188 -8.13 9.60 -18.37
C SER A 188 -8.09 11.13 -18.47
N GLY A 189 -9.21 11.79 -18.76
CA GLY A 189 -9.32 13.25 -18.75
C GLY A 189 -9.10 13.84 -17.35
N GLU A 190 -9.70 13.24 -16.33
CA GLU A 190 -9.49 13.63 -14.93
C GLU A 190 -8.07 13.34 -14.46
N ALA A 191 -7.50 12.19 -14.85
CA ALA A 191 -6.11 11.86 -14.54
C ALA A 191 -5.11 12.87 -15.16
N ARG A 192 -5.39 13.41 -16.35
CA ARG A 192 -4.60 14.52 -16.93
C ARG A 192 -4.70 15.79 -16.09
N ALA A 193 -5.93 16.19 -15.70
CA ALA A 193 -6.13 17.36 -14.84
C ALA A 193 -5.38 17.27 -13.50
N MET A 194 -5.34 16.07 -12.90
CA MET A 194 -4.56 15.79 -11.68
C MET A 194 -3.04 15.97 -11.90
N ILE A 195 -2.51 15.48 -13.01
CA ILE A 195 -1.09 15.65 -13.38
C ILE A 195 -0.76 17.12 -13.58
N ASP A 196 -1.60 17.85 -14.32
CA ASP A 196 -1.39 19.27 -14.60
C ASP A 196 -1.49 20.13 -13.34
N ALA A 197 -2.43 19.87 -12.44
CA ALA A 197 -2.53 20.58 -11.16
C ALA A 197 -1.26 20.39 -10.30
N CYS A 198 -0.79 19.14 -10.15
CA CYS A 198 0.43 18.85 -9.40
C CYS A 198 1.68 19.46 -10.06
N ARG A 199 1.76 19.44 -11.40
CA ARG A 199 2.84 20.06 -12.18
C ARG A 199 2.87 21.58 -12.00
N GLN A 200 1.71 22.25 -12.07
CA GLN A 200 1.59 23.70 -11.88
C GLN A 200 1.96 24.13 -10.46
N ALA A 201 1.59 23.33 -9.45
CA ALA A 201 1.96 23.58 -8.06
C ALA A 201 3.40 23.16 -7.69
N ASN A 202 4.18 22.62 -8.63
CA ASN A 202 5.50 22.03 -8.41
C ASN A 202 5.53 20.97 -7.28
N VAL A 203 4.48 20.14 -7.20
CA VAL A 203 4.39 19.03 -6.25
C VAL A 203 4.44 17.67 -6.96
N LYS A 204 4.83 16.65 -6.20
CA LYS A 204 4.99 15.27 -6.71
C LYS A 204 3.66 14.55 -6.63
N LEU A 205 3.27 13.88 -7.71
CA LEU A 205 2.10 13.00 -7.78
C LEU A 205 2.54 11.55 -7.96
N MET A 206 2.23 10.72 -6.98
CA MET A 206 2.47 9.28 -6.96
C MET A 206 1.13 8.54 -6.84
N ILE A 207 1.00 7.43 -7.56
CA ILE A 207 -0.18 6.55 -7.47
C ILE A 207 0.18 5.28 -6.71
N ALA A 208 -0.71 4.84 -5.83
CA ALA A 208 -0.51 3.77 -4.87
C ALA A 208 -0.58 2.35 -5.48
N TYR A 209 0.39 2.03 -6.33
CA TYR A 209 0.57 0.68 -6.86
C TYR A 209 1.48 -0.15 -5.97
N ARG A 210 1.03 -0.45 -4.74
CA ARG A 210 1.72 -1.24 -3.71
C ARG A 210 2.45 -2.50 -4.22
N CYS A 211 1.90 -3.19 -5.23
CA CYS A 211 2.53 -4.38 -5.81
C CYS A 211 3.86 -4.10 -6.54
N GLN A 212 4.14 -2.85 -6.95
CA GLN A 212 5.46 -2.47 -7.49
C GLN A 212 6.53 -2.32 -6.38
N TYR A 213 6.12 -2.33 -5.12
CA TYR A 213 6.97 -2.26 -3.92
C TYR A 213 7.07 -3.62 -3.20
N GLU A 214 6.12 -4.53 -3.44
CA GLU A 214 6.04 -5.86 -2.82
C GLU A 214 7.21 -6.78 -3.27
N PRO A 215 7.93 -7.43 -2.33
CA PRO A 215 9.10 -8.27 -2.64
C PRO A 215 8.92 -9.36 -3.70
N PHE A 216 7.86 -10.17 -3.66
CA PHE A 216 7.66 -11.26 -4.61
C PHE A 216 7.25 -10.77 -6.01
N ASN A 217 6.38 -9.76 -6.10
CA ASN A 217 6.07 -9.10 -7.37
C ASN A 217 7.35 -8.52 -8.02
N ARG A 218 8.23 -7.90 -7.22
CA ARG A 218 9.53 -7.39 -7.69
C ARG A 218 10.47 -8.52 -8.13
N GLU A 219 10.50 -9.64 -7.42
CA GLU A 219 11.34 -10.78 -7.82
C GLU A 219 10.87 -11.40 -9.15
N VAL A 220 9.55 -11.50 -9.38
CA VAL A 220 9.02 -11.90 -10.69
C VAL A 220 9.43 -10.91 -11.79
N VAL A 221 9.41 -9.60 -11.53
CA VAL A 221 9.93 -8.58 -12.45
C VAL A 221 11.42 -8.80 -12.74
N ARG A 222 12.23 -9.09 -11.72
CA ARG A 222 13.67 -9.37 -11.85
C ARG A 222 13.94 -10.59 -12.73
N LEU A 223 13.29 -11.73 -12.43
CA LEU A 223 13.44 -12.99 -13.16
C LEU A 223 12.96 -12.91 -14.62
N VAL A 224 11.92 -12.11 -14.88
CA VAL A 224 11.44 -11.86 -16.25
C VAL A 224 12.43 -11.01 -17.03
N ARG A 225 12.97 -9.96 -16.41
CA ARG A 225 13.89 -9.02 -17.07
C ARG A 225 15.32 -9.54 -17.20
N SER A 226 15.76 -10.48 -16.35
CA SER A 226 17.04 -11.18 -16.50
C SER A 226 17.04 -12.13 -17.71
N GLY A 227 15.86 -12.62 -18.12
CA GLY A 227 15.73 -13.59 -19.21
C GLY A 227 16.28 -14.98 -18.85
N GLU A 228 16.43 -15.28 -17.56
CA GLU A 228 17.03 -16.50 -17.00
C GLU A 228 16.36 -17.79 -17.52
N PHE A 229 15.03 -17.80 -17.60
CA PHE A 229 14.25 -18.90 -18.19
C PHE A 229 13.92 -18.69 -19.68
N GLY A 230 14.58 -17.72 -20.32
CA GLY A 230 14.33 -17.26 -21.67
C GLY A 230 13.21 -16.22 -21.78
N ARG A 231 12.98 -15.70 -22.99
CA ARG A 231 11.97 -14.65 -23.24
C ARG A 231 10.56 -15.14 -22.89
N VAL A 232 9.80 -14.26 -22.23
CA VAL A 232 8.36 -14.46 -21.98
C VAL A 232 7.60 -14.67 -23.29
N LYS A 233 6.57 -15.51 -23.25
CA LYS A 233 5.70 -15.84 -24.38
C LYS A 233 4.23 -15.59 -24.07
N MET A 234 3.78 -16.05 -22.90
CA MET A 234 2.39 -15.94 -22.46
C MET A 234 2.37 -15.55 -20.99
N ILE A 235 1.43 -14.70 -20.61
CA ILE A 235 1.12 -14.39 -19.21
C ILE A 235 -0.35 -14.68 -18.96
N LYS A 236 -0.67 -15.21 -17.77
CA LYS A 236 -2.03 -15.31 -17.25
C LYS A 236 -2.11 -14.55 -15.94
N ALA A 237 -3.11 -13.69 -15.78
CA ALA A 237 -3.35 -12.96 -14.54
C ALA A 237 -4.84 -12.95 -14.19
N PHE A 238 -5.16 -13.23 -12.92
CA PHE A 238 -6.54 -13.21 -12.44
C PHE A 238 -6.62 -12.58 -11.05
N ASN A 239 -7.64 -11.75 -10.82
CA ASN A 239 -7.93 -11.16 -9.53
C ASN A 239 -9.44 -11.12 -9.33
N GLY A 240 -9.97 -11.98 -8.46
CA GLY A 240 -11.40 -12.11 -8.21
C GLY A 240 -11.70 -12.23 -6.72
N GLN A 241 -12.91 -11.83 -6.34
CA GLN A 241 -13.46 -11.92 -4.98
C GLN A 241 -14.99 -11.81 -5.06
N THR A 242 -15.72 -12.03 -3.96
CA THR A 242 -17.17 -11.76 -3.93
C THR A 242 -17.48 -10.37 -3.36
N THR A 243 -18.50 -9.69 -3.90
CA THR A 243 -19.08 -8.47 -3.30
C THR A 243 -20.49 -8.74 -2.83
N GLY A 244 -20.75 -8.58 -1.52
CA GLY A 244 -22.05 -8.95 -0.91
C GLY A 244 -23.03 -7.80 -0.61
N LEU A 245 -22.66 -6.54 -0.83
CA LEU A 245 -23.37 -5.37 -0.27
C LEU A 245 -23.82 -4.38 -1.37
N PRO A 246 -25.09 -4.40 -1.84
CA PRO A 246 -25.56 -3.64 -3.01
C PRO A 246 -25.47 -2.10 -2.90
N GLU A 247 -25.43 -1.55 -1.69
CA GLU A 247 -25.30 -0.11 -1.41
C GLU A 247 -23.84 0.38 -1.34
N GLN A 248 -22.86 -0.52 -1.47
CA GLN A 248 -21.45 -0.18 -1.37
C GLN A 248 -20.99 0.67 -2.57
N TRP A 249 -20.16 1.69 -2.32
CA TRP A 249 -19.81 2.71 -3.33
C TRP A 249 -19.14 2.20 -4.62
N ARG A 250 -18.46 1.04 -4.60
CA ARG A 250 -17.90 0.38 -5.80
C ARG A 250 -18.97 -0.06 -6.78
N LEU A 251 -20.20 -0.20 -6.30
CA LEU A 251 -21.40 -0.51 -7.08
C LEU A 251 -22.19 0.75 -7.48
N ARG A 252 -21.55 1.93 -7.43
CA ARG A 252 -22.09 3.20 -7.94
C ARG A 252 -21.14 3.75 -8.99
N ARG A 253 -21.57 3.80 -10.25
CA ARG A 253 -20.70 4.17 -11.39
C ARG A 253 -20.06 5.54 -11.20
N ALA A 254 -20.81 6.51 -10.67
CA ALA A 254 -20.32 7.86 -10.41
C ALA A 254 -19.17 7.91 -9.37
N LEU A 255 -19.11 6.97 -8.43
CA LEU A 255 -18.06 6.91 -7.40
C LEU A 255 -16.92 5.94 -7.75
N ALA A 256 -17.19 4.94 -8.58
CA ALA A 256 -16.26 3.85 -8.88
C ALA A 256 -15.59 3.93 -10.26
N GLY A 257 -16.19 4.62 -11.23
CA GLY A 257 -15.79 4.62 -12.65
C GLY A 257 -16.22 3.37 -13.42
N GLY A 258 -16.36 2.24 -12.71
CA GLY A 258 -16.79 0.95 -13.24
C GLY A 258 -16.81 -0.11 -12.13
N GLY A 259 -16.85 -1.38 -12.50
CA GLY A 259 -17.05 -2.50 -11.57
C GLY A 259 -15.75 -3.18 -11.15
N ALA A 260 -15.65 -4.48 -11.44
CA ALA A 260 -14.49 -5.27 -10.99
C ALA A 260 -13.17 -4.82 -11.66
N LEU A 261 -13.20 -4.27 -12.89
CA LEU A 261 -12.00 -3.83 -13.58
C LEU A 261 -11.25 -2.70 -12.83
N PRO A 262 -11.86 -1.53 -12.53
CA PRO A 262 -11.20 -0.43 -11.84
C PRO A 262 -10.98 -0.62 -10.34
N ASP A 263 -11.46 -1.68 -9.68
CA ASP A 263 -11.10 -1.97 -8.28
C ASP A 263 -9.97 -3.01 -8.15
N ILE A 264 -10.13 -4.15 -8.83
CA ILE A 264 -9.26 -5.33 -8.69
C ILE A 264 -8.67 -5.85 -10.01
N GLY A 265 -9.35 -5.70 -11.14
CA GLY A 265 -8.82 -6.11 -12.46
C GLY A 265 -7.62 -5.29 -12.92
N LEU A 266 -7.49 -4.04 -12.48
CA LEU A 266 -6.35 -3.18 -12.74
C LEU A 266 -5.03 -3.74 -12.19
N TYR A 267 -5.06 -4.63 -11.18
CA TYR A 267 -3.84 -5.28 -10.69
C TYR A 267 -3.29 -6.26 -11.74
N CYS A 268 -4.16 -6.94 -12.50
CA CYS A 268 -3.76 -7.75 -13.64
C CYS A 268 -3.14 -6.85 -14.72
N LEU A 269 -3.82 -5.77 -15.10
CA LEU A 269 -3.36 -4.80 -16.10
C LEU A 269 -2.00 -4.17 -15.74
N ASN A 270 -1.91 -3.52 -14.58
CA ASN A 270 -0.69 -2.88 -14.10
C ASN A 270 0.43 -3.91 -13.88
N GLY A 271 0.10 -5.08 -13.32
CA GLY A 271 1.04 -6.15 -13.04
C GLY A 271 1.73 -6.68 -14.29
N VAL A 272 1.00 -6.95 -15.37
CA VAL A 272 1.62 -7.44 -16.62
C VAL A 272 2.44 -6.36 -17.33
N ARG A 273 1.99 -5.09 -17.29
CA ARG A 273 2.77 -3.95 -17.79
C ARG A 273 4.07 -3.73 -17.00
N ALA A 274 4.04 -3.85 -15.67
CA ALA A 274 5.20 -3.71 -14.81
C ALA A 274 6.20 -4.86 -14.98
N LEU A 275 5.69 -6.08 -15.13
CA LEU A 275 6.46 -7.30 -15.34
C LEU A 275 7.30 -7.25 -16.62
N ILE A 276 6.67 -7.02 -17.77
CA ILE A 276 7.38 -6.94 -19.06
C ILE A 276 8.18 -5.63 -19.15
N GLY A 277 7.62 -4.53 -18.61
CA GLY A 277 8.13 -3.17 -18.83
C GLY A 277 7.65 -2.55 -20.14
N GLU A 278 6.77 -3.22 -20.89
CA GLU A 278 6.22 -2.73 -22.16
C GLU A 278 4.78 -2.22 -22.01
N GLU A 279 4.36 -1.39 -22.96
CA GLU A 279 2.94 -1.04 -23.15
C GLU A 279 2.32 -1.91 -24.25
N PRO A 280 1.04 -2.30 -24.13
CA PRO A 280 0.38 -3.09 -25.15
C PRO A 280 0.18 -2.28 -26.44
N VAL A 281 0.09 -2.99 -27.57
CA VAL A 281 -0.24 -2.42 -28.90
C VAL A 281 -1.70 -2.68 -29.31
N SER A 282 -2.37 -3.64 -28.66
CA SER A 282 -3.79 -3.92 -28.88
C SER A 282 -4.47 -4.62 -27.71
N VAL A 283 -5.77 -4.38 -27.57
CA VAL A 283 -6.67 -4.96 -26.56
C VAL A 283 -7.85 -5.67 -27.23
N GLN A 284 -8.25 -6.82 -26.69
CA GLN A 284 -9.56 -7.44 -26.89
C GLN A 284 -10.20 -7.68 -25.53
N ALA A 285 -11.53 -7.57 -25.40
CA ALA A 285 -12.20 -7.79 -24.12
C ALA A 285 -13.63 -8.30 -24.27
N GLN A 286 -14.14 -8.89 -23.19
CA GLN A 286 -15.52 -9.32 -23.00
C GLN A 286 -15.95 -8.96 -21.57
N ILE A 287 -17.21 -8.56 -21.42
CA ILE A 287 -17.84 -8.26 -20.13
C ILE A 287 -19.05 -9.17 -19.95
N ALA A 288 -19.22 -9.73 -18.76
CA ALA A 288 -20.39 -10.49 -18.36
C ALA A 288 -20.89 -10.00 -17.01
N SER A 289 -22.21 -9.96 -16.83
CA SER A 289 -22.86 -9.61 -15.56
C SER A 289 -24.25 -10.26 -15.51
N PRO A 290 -24.71 -10.78 -14.36
CA PRO A 290 -26.03 -11.38 -14.24
C PRO A 290 -27.14 -10.33 -14.32
N GLU A 291 -28.08 -10.53 -15.25
CA GLU A 291 -29.12 -9.55 -15.64
C GLU A 291 -29.98 -9.03 -14.47
N ASN A 292 -30.27 -9.91 -13.50
CA ASN A 292 -31.24 -9.66 -12.43
C ASN A 292 -30.59 -9.45 -11.05
N ASP A 293 -29.27 -9.26 -10.99
CA ASP A 293 -28.58 -9.02 -9.71
C ASP A 293 -28.56 -7.53 -9.34
N PRO A 294 -29.09 -7.12 -8.17
CA PRO A 294 -29.12 -5.72 -7.77
C PRO A 294 -27.72 -5.09 -7.58
N ARG A 295 -26.67 -5.90 -7.43
CA ARG A 295 -25.28 -5.43 -7.27
C ARG A 295 -24.72 -4.81 -8.55
N PHE A 296 -25.11 -5.32 -9.72
CA PHE A 296 -24.43 -5.02 -11.00
C PHE A 296 -25.28 -4.17 -11.96
N LYS A 297 -26.26 -3.43 -11.42
CA LYS A 297 -27.14 -2.53 -12.18
C LYS A 297 -26.40 -1.36 -12.84
N GLU A 298 -25.36 -0.85 -12.19
CA GLU A 298 -24.59 0.31 -12.68
C GLU A 298 -23.21 -0.06 -13.22
N VAL A 299 -22.65 -1.18 -12.77
CA VAL A 299 -21.24 -1.56 -12.96
C VAL A 299 -21.11 -3.06 -13.23
N GLU A 300 -20.04 -3.46 -13.91
CA GLU A 300 -19.86 -4.84 -14.33
C GLU A 300 -19.34 -5.78 -13.23
N GLU A 301 -19.86 -7.01 -13.20
CA GLU A 301 -19.35 -8.07 -12.34
C GLU A 301 -18.01 -8.62 -12.83
N SER A 302 -17.93 -9.02 -14.10
CA SER A 302 -16.84 -9.85 -14.63
C SER A 302 -16.29 -9.30 -15.95
N VAL A 303 -14.96 -9.23 -16.07
CA VAL A 303 -14.26 -8.81 -17.30
C VAL A 303 -13.14 -9.79 -17.63
N ALA A 304 -13.08 -10.24 -18.88
CA ALA A 304 -11.94 -10.97 -19.44
C ALA A 304 -11.33 -10.13 -20.57
N PHE A 305 -10.00 -9.98 -20.58
CA PHE A 305 -9.31 -9.17 -21.58
C PHE A 305 -7.97 -9.77 -21.98
N THR A 306 -7.59 -9.59 -23.25
CA THR A 306 -6.31 -10.04 -23.80
C THR A 306 -5.53 -8.84 -24.32
N LEU A 307 -4.27 -8.73 -23.89
CA LEU A 307 -3.32 -7.71 -24.32
C LEU A 307 -2.26 -8.35 -25.22
N ARG A 308 -1.88 -7.65 -26.29
CA ARG A 308 -0.71 -8.01 -27.13
C ARG A 308 0.35 -6.92 -27.01
N PHE A 309 1.60 -7.32 -26.84
CA PHE A 309 2.76 -6.45 -26.64
C PHE A 309 3.66 -6.40 -27.89
N PRO A 310 4.50 -5.36 -28.05
CA PRO A 310 5.39 -5.22 -29.21
C PRO A 310 6.45 -6.35 -29.28
N SER A 311 6.89 -6.88 -28.14
CA SER A 311 7.71 -8.11 -28.06
C SER A 311 7.05 -9.39 -28.62
N GLY A 312 5.75 -9.35 -28.92
CA GLY A 312 4.95 -10.51 -29.28
C GLY A 312 4.42 -11.31 -28.09
N VAL A 313 4.64 -10.86 -26.85
CA VAL A 313 3.98 -11.42 -25.66
C VAL A 313 2.47 -11.22 -25.75
N ILE A 314 1.73 -12.24 -25.35
CA ILE A 314 0.28 -12.17 -25.13
C ILE A 314 0.02 -12.32 -23.63
N ALA A 315 -0.82 -11.45 -23.07
CA ALA A 315 -1.29 -11.58 -21.69
C ALA A 315 -2.81 -11.77 -21.67
N GLN A 316 -3.25 -12.88 -21.06
CA GLN A 316 -4.65 -13.16 -20.80
C GLN A 316 -4.97 -12.77 -19.36
N CYS A 317 -5.90 -11.82 -19.20
CA CYS A 317 -6.24 -11.24 -17.90
C CYS A 317 -7.74 -11.40 -17.61
N GLY A 318 -8.09 -11.56 -16.34
CA GLY A 318 -9.48 -11.62 -15.90
C GLY A 318 -9.70 -11.04 -14.51
N THR A 319 -10.96 -10.66 -14.26
CA THR A 319 -11.42 -10.10 -12.99
C THR A 319 -12.90 -10.41 -12.78
N SER A 320 -13.33 -10.60 -11.52
CA SER A 320 -14.73 -10.82 -11.21
C SER A 320 -15.11 -10.50 -9.76
N TYR A 321 -16.30 -9.93 -9.56
CA TYR A 321 -16.99 -9.79 -8.26
C TYR A 321 -17.93 -10.98 -7.92
N GLY A 322 -17.97 -12.01 -8.77
CA GLY A 322 -18.88 -13.17 -8.67
C GLY A 322 -18.21 -14.48 -8.25
N VAL A 323 -16.90 -14.48 -7.97
CA VAL A 323 -16.10 -15.71 -7.75
C VAL A 323 -15.48 -15.76 -6.36
N HIS A 324 -15.13 -16.96 -5.89
CA HIS A 324 -14.29 -17.12 -4.72
C HIS A 324 -12.95 -16.38 -4.89
N GLU A 325 -12.37 -15.95 -3.78
CA GLU A 325 -11.13 -15.18 -3.77
C GLU A 325 -9.99 -15.91 -4.48
N SER A 326 -9.45 -15.31 -5.54
CA SER A 326 -8.28 -15.82 -6.27
C SER A 326 -7.44 -14.66 -6.78
N ARG A 327 -6.11 -14.76 -6.60
CA ARG A 327 -5.13 -13.72 -6.95
C ARG A 327 -3.89 -14.38 -7.52
N GLU A 328 -3.87 -14.54 -8.84
CA GLU A 328 -2.90 -15.38 -9.54
C GLU A 328 -2.17 -14.59 -10.63
N LEU A 329 -0.86 -14.81 -10.73
CA LEU A 329 -0.03 -14.35 -11.84
C LEU A 329 0.87 -15.50 -12.28
N ARG A 330 0.80 -15.87 -13.56
CA ARG A 330 1.63 -16.93 -14.15
C ARG A 330 2.33 -16.45 -15.42
N VAL A 331 3.64 -16.66 -15.48
CA VAL A 331 4.49 -16.34 -16.62
C VAL A 331 4.96 -17.62 -17.28
N HIS A 332 4.87 -17.69 -18.60
CA HIS A 332 5.38 -18.79 -19.41
C HIS A 332 6.54 -18.31 -20.28
N THR A 333 7.66 -19.00 -20.18
CA THR A 333 8.90 -18.79 -20.96
C THR A 333 9.25 -20.08 -21.72
N ALA A 334 10.39 -20.11 -22.42
CA ALA A 334 10.81 -21.31 -23.14
C ALA A 334 11.39 -22.40 -22.21
N ASN A 335 12.11 -22.01 -21.15
CA ASN A 335 12.87 -22.93 -20.30
C ASN A 335 12.26 -23.09 -18.89
N GLY A 336 11.17 -22.37 -18.58
CA GLY A 336 10.46 -22.48 -17.32
C GLY A 336 9.13 -21.71 -17.24
N SER A 337 8.50 -21.76 -16.07
CA SER A 337 7.34 -20.93 -15.73
C SER A 337 7.41 -20.41 -14.30
N LEU A 338 6.98 -19.17 -14.10
CA LEU A 338 6.85 -18.54 -12.79
C LEU A 338 5.36 -18.54 -12.42
N GLN A 339 5.00 -18.99 -11.22
CA GLN A 339 3.65 -18.91 -10.68
C GLN A 339 3.69 -18.20 -9.33
N LEU A 340 3.18 -16.97 -9.29
CA LEU A 340 3.02 -16.22 -8.07
C LEU A 340 1.58 -16.42 -7.55
N HIS A 341 1.47 -17.17 -6.46
CA HIS A 341 0.25 -17.28 -5.68
C HIS A 341 0.09 -16.03 -4.82
N ASN A 342 -1.17 -15.62 -4.58
CA ASN A 342 -1.50 -14.39 -3.86
C ASN A 342 -0.86 -13.13 -4.47
N ALA A 343 -0.69 -13.11 -5.79
CA ALA A 343 0.07 -12.10 -6.56
C ALA A 343 -0.39 -10.65 -6.36
N PHE A 344 -1.61 -10.47 -5.86
CA PHE A 344 -2.20 -9.16 -5.60
C PHE A 344 -2.81 -9.07 -4.20
N ALA A 345 -2.52 -10.02 -3.29
CA ALA A 345 -2.99 -9.97 -1.90
C ALA A 345 -2.21 -8.94 -1.06
N TYR A 346 -2.63 -8.68 0.17
CA TYR A 346 -1.86 -7.85 1.10
C TYR A 346 -0.69 -8.61 1.74
N ARG A 347 -0.83 -9.92 1.93
CA ARG A 347 0.13 -10.83 2.59
C ARG A 347 0.02 -12.23 1.97
N GLY A 348 0.98 -13.10 2.26
CA GLY A 348 0.92 -14.53 1.88
C GLY A 348 1.30 -14.84 0.44
N GLN A 349 2.05 -13.94 -0.22
CA GLN A 349 2.69 -14.18 -1.50
C GLN A 349 3.59 -15.43 -1.45
N ARG A 350 3.53 -16.25 -2.50
CA ARG A 350 4.40 -17.42 -2.67
C ARG A 350 4.72 -17.60 -4.14
N LEU A 351 5.99 -17.49 -4.50
CA LEU A 351 6.49 -17.73 -5.84
C LEU A 351 6.93 -19.19 -5.98
N VAL A 352 6.40 -19.88 -6.99
CA VAL A 352 6.86 -21.19 -7.43
C VAL A 352 7.51 -21.02 -8.81
N ILE A 353 8.75 -21.47 -8.96
CA ILE A 353 9.49 -21.48 -10.21
C ILE A 353 9.59 -22.94 -10.66
N ALA A 354 9.14 -23.25 -11.88
CA ALA A 354 9.31 -24.58 -12.45
C ALA A 354 10.18 -24.49 -13.71
N HIS A 355 11.29 -25.21 -13.74
CA HIS A 355 12.22 -25.24 -14.89
C HIS A 355 12.81 -26.64 -15.07
N ARG A 356 13.52 -26.84 -16.18
CA ARG A 356 14.25 -28.09 -16.43
C ARG A 356 15.59 -28.07 -15.68
N GLU A 357 15.96 -29.21 -15.10
CA GLU A 357 17.30 -29.51 -14.63
C GLU A 357 17.69 -30.92 -15.13
N GLY A 358 18.72 -31.01 -15.98
CA GLY A 358 19.13 -32.29 -16.58
C GLY A 358 18.00 -33.00 -17.34
N ALA A 359 17.54 -34.14 -16.82
CA ALA A 359 16.40 -34.91 -17.35
C ALA A 359 15.08 -34.70 -16.59
N HIS A 360 15.07 -33.84 -15.56
CA HIS A 360 13.97 -33.65 -14.63
C HIS A 360 13.39 -32.23 -14.69
N VAL A 361 12.23 -32.04 -14.03
CA VAL A 361 11.63 -30.73 -13.79
C VAL A 361 11.83 -30.40 -12.31
N GLN A 362 12.66 -29.40 -12.05
CA GLN A 362 12.86 -28.82 -10.73
C GLN A 362 11.71 -27.87 -10.39
N ARG A 363 11.43 -27.69 -9.10
CA ARG A 363 10.50 -26.70 -8.58
C ARG A 363 11.12 -25.99 -7.38
N ASP A 364 11.41 -24.72 -7.56
CA ASP A 364 11.97 -23.86 -6.51
C ASP A 364 10.90 -22.96 -5.92
N GLU A 365 11.03 -22.67 -4.63
CA GLU A 365 10.18 -21.76 -3.88
C GLU A 365 11.04 -20.75 -3.12
N PRO A 366 11.44 -19.62 -3.76
CA PRO A 366 12.33 -18.65 -3.13
C PRO A 366 11.74 -18.08 -1.84
N VAL A 367 12.46 -18.23 -0.73
CA VAL A 367 12.07 -17.67 0.58
C VAL A 367 12.52 -16.21 0.64
N LEU A 368 11.63 -15.30 0.27
CA LEU A 368 11.85 -13.86 0.43
C LEU A 368 11.31 -13.39 1.78
N THR A 369 12.02 -12.48 2.46
CA THR A 369 11.51 -11.83 3.67
C THR A 369 10.27 -11.00 3.33
N PRO A 370 9.07 -11.32 3.88
CA PRO A 370 7.88 -10.51 3.68
C PRO A 370 8.10 -9.10 4.25
N LYS A 371 7.60 -8.08 3.55
CA LYS A 371 7.67 -6.68 3.98
C LYS A 371 6.31 -6.03 3.78
N ASN A 372 5.92 -5.13 4.68
CA ASN A 372 4.69 -4.36 4.50
C ASN A 372 4.83 -3.42 3.29
N GLN A 373 4.15 -3.81 2.20
CA GLN A 373 4.16 -3.08 0.94
C GLN A 373 3.64 -1.64 1.04
N PHE A 374 2.70 -1.36 1.96
CA PHE A 374 2.23 0.01 2.23
C PHE A 374 3.33 0.84 2.93
N ALA A 375 4.07 0.24 3.86
CA ALA A 375 5.20 0.91 4.52
C ALA A 375 6.33 1.22 3.52
N LEU A 376 6.61 0.30 2.59
CA LEU A 376 7.59 0.51 1.51
C LEU A 376 7.14 1.61 0.53
N GLU A 377 5.85 1.67 0.19
CA GLU A 377 5.26 2.69 -0.66
C GLU A 377 5.31 4.09 -0.02
N LEU A 378 4.93 4.20 1.25
CA LEU A 378 5.05 5.41 2.07
C LEU A 378 6.50 5.90 2.14
N ASP A 379 7.44 4.99 2.41
CA ASP A 379 8.87 5.29 2.48
C ASP A 379 9.49 5.67 1.12
N HIS A 380 8.94 5.17 0.03
CA HIS A 380 9.35 5.55 -1.33
C HIS A 380 8.87 6.97 -1.66
N MET A 381 7.62 7.30 -1.35
CA MET A 381 7.09 8.66 -1.54
C MET A 381 7.86 9.66 -0.68
N ALA A 382 8.10 9.33 0.59
CA ALA A 382 8.91 10.14 1.49
C ALA A 382 10.35 10.33 0.96
N GLU A 383 10.99 9.28 0.45
CA GLU A 383 12.33 9.36 -0.15
C GLU A 383 12.35 10.22 -1.42
N CYS A 384 11.31 10.16 -2.25
CA CYS A 384 11.18 11.02 -3.41
C CYS A 384 11.05 12.50 -3.04
N ILE A 385 10.38 12.82 -1.94
CA ILE A 385 10.29 14.19 -1.41
C ILE A 385 11.65 14.63 -0.85
N LEU A 386 12.26 13.83 0.04
CA LEU A 386 13.52 14.17 0.71
C LEU A 386 14.72 14.31 -0.24
N LYS A 387 14.75 13.55 -1.34
CA LYS A 387 15.85 13.55 -2.32
C LYS A 387 15.51 14.26 -3.64
N ASP A 388 14.37 14.95 -3.71
CA ASP A 388 13.80 15.55 -4.92
C ASP A 388 13.79 14.64 -6.16
N ARG A 389 13.37 13.38 -6.00
CA ARG A 389 13.29 12.39 -7.10
C ARG A 389 11.88 12.28 -7.68
N ALA A 390 11.78 11.74 -8.89
CA ALA A 390 10.52 11.30 -9.46
C ALA A 390 10.06 9.98 -8.80
N PRO A 391 8.77 9.83 -8.41
CA PRO A 391 8.20 8.57 -7.95
C PRO A 391 8.37 7.44 -8.98
N ARG A 392 8.47 6.18 -8.51
CA ARG A 392 8.49 4.99 -9.39
C ARG A 392 7.17 4.83 -10.12
N THR A 393 6.07 5.15 -9.44
CA THR A 393 4.69 5.11 -9.93
C THR A 393 4.12 6.54 -10.04
N PRO A 394 4.62 7.37 -10.99
CA PRO A 394 4.17 8.75 -11.13
C PRO A 394 2.73 8.80 -11.68
N GLY A 395 2.10 9.99 -11.69
CA GLY A 395 0.79 10.16 -12.32
C GLY A 395 0.68 9.65 -13.77
N ALA A 396 1.78 9.68 -14.55
CA ALA A 396 1.82 9.10 -15.90
C ALA A 396 1.58 7.57 -15.94
N GLU A 397 2.01 6.82 -14.92
CA GLU A 397 1.73 5.39 -14.79
C GLU A 397 0.24 5.13 -14.56
N GLY A 398 -0.41 5.98 -13.74
CA GLY A 398 -1.84 5.92 -13.47
C GLY A 398 -2.69 6.32 -14.69
N LEU A 399 -2.31 7.38 -15.39
CA LEU A 399 -2.98 7.82 -16.62
C LEU A 399 -2.94 6.75 -17.71
N GLN A 400 -1.84 6.01 -17.83
CA GLN A 400 -1.73 4.91 -18.80
C GLN A 400 -2.70 3.76 -18.46
N ASP A 401 -2.83 3.37 -17.19
CA ASP A 401 -3.85 2.39 -16.81
C ASP A 401 -5.28 2.91 -17.06
N MET A 402 -5.56 4.20 -16.84
CA MET A 402 -6.88 4.78 -17.16
C MET A 402 -7.22 4.64 -18.65
N ILE A 403 -6.29 5.00 -19.54
CA ILE A 403 -6.49 4.89 -21.00
C ILE A 403 -6.66 3.42 -21.43
N LEU A 404 -5.90 2.51 -20.82
CA LEU A 404 -5.99 1.10 -21.14
C LEU A 404 -7.28 0.46 -20.60
N MET A 405 -7.80 0.90 -19.45
CA MET A 405 -9.12 0.50 -18.97
C MET A 405 -10.26 1.06 -19.85
N GLU A 406 -10.15 2.31 -20.30
CA GLU A 406 -11.07 2.88 -21.30
C GLU A 406 -11.07 2.05 -22.60
N ALA A 407 -9.89 1.63 -23.09
CA ALA A 407 -9.76 0.74 -24.24
C ALA A 407 -10.28 -0.69 -24.01
N ILE A 408 -10.18 -1.23 -22.78
CA ILE A 408 -10.81 -2.52 -22.41
C ILE A 408 -12.34 -2.39 -22.47
N TYR A 409 -12.92 -1.32 -21.93
CA TYR A 409 -14.36 -1.07 -22.03
C TYR A 409 -14.81 -0.87 -23.48
N GLU A 410 -14.03 -0.15 -24.30
CA GLU A 410 -14.33 0.02 -25.72
C GLU A 410 -14.28 -1.31 -26.49
N ALA A 411 -13.27 -2.14 -26.27
CA ALA A 411 -13.14 -3.46 -26.89
C ALA A 411 -14.32 -4.37 -26.53
N ALA A 412 -14.73 -4.38 -25.26
CA ALA A 412 -15.90 -5.15 -24.81
C ALA A 412 -17.22 -4.63 -25.40
N ARG A 413 -17.40 -3.30 -25.48
CA ARG A 413 -18.60 -2.67 -26.05
C ARG A 413 -18.75 -2.90 -27.55
N THR A 414 -17.63 -2.96 -28.29
CA THR A 414 -17.62 -3.07 -29.76
C THR A 414 -17.46 -4.50 -30.26
N GLY A 415 -16.96 -5.42 -29.42
CA GLY A 415 -16.51 -6.75 -29.86
C GLY A 415 -15.26 -6.71 -30.74
N ALA A 416 -14.63 -5.54 -30.93
CA ALA A 416 -13.51 -5.33 -31.83
C ALA A 416 -12.16 -5.28 -31.09
N THR A 417 -11.08 -5.46 -31.85
CA THR A 417 -9.72 -5.22 -31.32
C THR A 417 -9.43 -3.72 -31.33
N VAL A 418 -9.20 -3.14 -30.16
CA VAL A 418 -8.80 -1.73 -30.00
C VAL A 418 -7.28 -1.62 -30.09
N LYS A 419 -6.78 -0.70 -30.91
CA LYS A 419 -5.34 -0.37 -30.98
C LYS A 419 -4.99 0.60 -29.85
N VAL A 420 -3.87 0.34 -29.18
CA VAL A 420 -3.37 1.15 -28.05
C VAL A 420 -1.85 1.32 -28.17
N GLY A 421 -1.26 2.09 -27.26
CA GLY A 421 0.18 2.31 -27.20
C GLY A 421 0.59 3.06 -25.93
N PRO A 422 1.87 3.46 -25.80
CA PRO A 422 2.33 4.32 -24.71
C PRO A 422 1.74 5.73 -24.83
N LEU A 423 1.77 6.48 -23.72
CA LEU A 423 1.42 7.90 -23.72
C LEU A 423 2.29 8.69 -24.70
N ALA A 424 1.68 9.57 -25.50
CA ALA A 424 2.40 10.48 -26.38
C ALA A 424 3.44 11.31 -25.60
N GLY A 425 4.66 11.39 -26.13
CA GLY A 425 5.77 12.12 -25.49
C GLY A 425 6.49 11.36 -24.36
N THR A 426 6.16 10.09 -24.09
CA THR A 426 7.00 9.25 -23.22
C THR A 426 8.25 8.74 -23.94
N LYS A 427 9.27 8.37 -23.16
CA LYS A 427 10.50 7.76 -23.67
C LYS A 427 10.21 6.44 -24.38
N GLU A 428 10.97 6.14 -25.43
CA GLU A 428 10.94 4.82 -26.07
C GLU A 428 11.54 3.73 -25.17
N GLY A 429 11.16 2.48 -25.43
CA GLY A 429 11.67 1.30 -24.71
C GLY A 429 10.94 0.99 -23.41
N LEU A 430 11.64 0.33 -22.48
CA LEU A 430 11.02 -0.22 -21.27
C LEU A 430 10.71 0.84 -20.21
N ASP A 431 9.67 0.56 -19.43
CA ASP A 431 9.17 1.39 -18.32
C ASP A 431 8.84 2.83 -18.77
N ALA A 432 8.32 3.00 -20.00
CA ALA A 432 8.02 4.28 -20.65
C ALA A 432 7.30 5.29 -19.74
N THR A 433 6.34 4.82 -18.94
CA THR A 433 5.48 5.59 -18.04
C THR A 433 5.94 5.59 -16.58
N ARG A 434 6.95 4.79 -16.22
CA ARG A 434 7.45 4.62 -14.85
C ARG A 434 8.69 5.46 -14.59
N GLY A 435 8.81 5.90 -13.33
CA GLY A 435 10.01 6.55 -12.85
C GLY A 435 11.19 5.60 -12.68
N PRO A 436 12.32 6.11 -12.16
CA PRO A 436 13.54 5.34 -11.92
C PRO A 436 13.26 4.03 -11.17
N ALA A 437 14.02 2.99 -11.51
CA ALA A 437 13.93 1.71 -10.80
C ALA A 437 14.22 1.91 -9.29
N LEU A 438 13.58 1.08 -8.47
CA LEU A 438 13.82 1.08 -7.02
C LEU A 438 15.23 0.58 -6.75
N GLU A 439 15.97 1.27 -5.90
CA GLU A 439 17.30 0.82 -5.47
C GLU A 439 17.18 -0.52 -4.72
N GLU A 440 17.81 -1.55 -5.26
CA GLU A 440 18.02 -2.81 -4.57
C GLU A 440 19.17 -2.64 -3.58
N LYS A 441 18.80 -2.34 -2.32
CA LYS A 441 19.72 -2.49 -1.20
C LYS A 441 20.02 -3.98 -1.03
N LYS A 442 21.21 -4.38 -1.49
CA LYS A 442 21.84 -5.65 -1.14
C LYS A 442 22.01 -5.77 0.38
#